data_AF-A0A2H0FL14-F1
#
_entry.id   AF-A0A2H0FL14-F1
#
_cell.length_a   1.000
_cell.length_b   1.000
_cell.length_c   1.000
_cell.angle_alpha   90.00
_cell.angle_beta   90.00
_cell.angle_gamma   90.00
#
_symmetry.space_group_name_H-M   'P 1'
#
loop_
_entity.id
_entity.type
_entity.pdbx_description
1 polymer ?
#
loop_
_entity_poly.entity_id
_entity_poly.type
_entity_poly.pdbx_seq_one_letter_code
_entity_poly.pdbx_strand_id
1 'polypeptide(L)'
;KGKTWNQALAKSHAKLKNIILICGRYEGVDERVKKFINEEISVGDYILTGGEIGALAIIDSITRLLPGALGNADSAKHESHATPGVLEHPHYTRPEVFEYTPLIKGARGIKKLRVPRILLSGNHKKIAAWRAKKSKRISSLIKGD
;
A
#
# COMPACT_ATOMS: atom_id res chain seq x y z
N LYS A 1 -8.34 19.19 -2.81
CA LYS A 1 -9.82 19.17 -2.62
C LYS A 1 -10.31 17.74 -2.83
N GLY A 2 -11.45 17.35 -2.27
CA GLY A 2 -12.04 16.02 -2.47
C GLY A 2 -11.74 15.01 -1.36
N LYS A 3 -12.39 13.84 -1.45
CA LYS A 3 -12.21 12.74 -0.50
C LYS A 3 -10.87 12.06 -0.75
N THR A 4 -10.11 11.79 0.31
CA THR A 4 -8.83 11.06 0.19
C THR A 4 -9.07 9.61 -0.22
N TRP A 5 -8.44 9.21 -1.33
CA TRP A 5 -8.49 7.87 -1.88
C TRP A 5 -7.92 6.86 -0.87
N ASN A 6 -8.61 5.74 -0.71
CA ASN A 6 -8.21 4.69 0.21
C ASN A 6 -8.71 3.32 -0.27
N GLN A 7 -8.29 2.25 0.42
CA GLN A 7 -8.61 0.89 0.03
C GLN A 7 -10.11 0.55 0.09
N ALA A 8 -10.90 1.24 0.93
CA ALA A 8 -12.34 1.07 0.96
C ALA A 8 -13.01 1.66 -0.28
N LEU A 9 -12.55 2.83 -0.73
CA LEU A 9 -12.98 3.44 -1.99
C LEU A 9 -12.57 2.57 -3.19
N ALA A 10 -11.34 2.04 -3.22
CA ALA A 10 -10.94 1.12 -4.29
C ALA A 10 -11.88 -0.10 -4.39
N LYS A 11 -12.24 -0.70 -3.25
CA LYS A 11 -13.20 -1.82 -3.18
C LYS A 11 -14.61 -1.45 -3.65
N SER A 12 -15.08 -0.23 -3.37
CA SER A 12 -16.40 0.22 -3.84
C SER A 12 -16.39 0.50 -5.33
N HIS A 13 -15.34 1.14 -5.84
CA HIS A 13 -15.21 1.52 -7.24
C HIS A 13 -14.94 0.32 -8.15
N ALA A 14 -14.27 -0.72 -7.67
CA ALA A 14 -14.09 -1.98 -8.40
C ALA A 14 -15.42 -2.69 -8.75
N LYS A 15 -16.55 -2.29 -8.15
CA LYS A 15 -17.88 -2.82 -8.47
C LYS A 15 -18.61 -2.00 -9.54
N LEU A 16 -18.07 -0.84 -9.93
CA LEU A 16 -18.67 0.00 -10.95
C LEU A 16 -18.40 -0.59 -12.34
N LYS A 17 -19.40 -0.53 -13.23
CA LYS A 17 -19.26 -1.01 -14.61
C LYS A 17 -18.40 -0.10 -15.47
N ASN A 18 -18.52 1.20 -15.26
CA ASN A 18 -17.81 2.24 -16.02
C ASN A 18 -17.35 3.34 -15.07
N ILE A 19 -16.15 3.85 -15.30
CA ILE A 19 -15.57 4.96 -14.55
C ILE A 19 -14.97 5.92 -15.58
N ILE A 20 -15.30 7.20 -15.46
CA ILE A 20 -14.68 8.28 -16.24
C ILE A 20 -13.86 9.12 -15.27
N LEU A 21 -12.56 9.23 -15.53
CA LEU A 21 -11.64 10.04 -14.73
C LEU A 21 -11.29 11.31 -15.50
N ILE A 22 -11.49 12.46 -14.88
CA ILE A 22 -11.11 13.76 -15.45
C ILE A 22 -9.84 14.23 -14.76
N CYS A 23 -8.76 14.29 -15.55
CA CYS A 23 -7.47 14.77 -15.07
C CYS A 23 -7.35 16.27 -15.30
N GLY A 24 -7.52 17.07 -14.23
CA GLY A 24 -7.23 18.50 -14.28
C GLY A 24 -5.74 18.77 -14.50
N ARG A 25 -5.43 19.87 -15.19
CA ARG A 25 -4.07 20.43 -15.34
C ARG A 25 -4.09 21.92 -15.01
N TYR A 26 -2.90 22.51 -14.90
CA TYR A 26 -2.74 23.93 -14.53
C TYR A 26 -3.41 24.19 -13.17
N GLU A 27 -4.19 25.26 -13.05
CA GLU A 27 -4.91 25.63 -11.82
C GLU A 27 -6.17 24.77 -11.56
N GLY A 28 -6.56 23.92 -12.52
CA GLY A 28 -7.67 22.99 -12.37
C GLY A 28 -8.60 22.94 -13.57
N VAL A 29 -9.88 22.78 -13.30
CA VAL A 29 -10.96 22.69 -14.29
C VAL A 29 -11.97 23.79 -14.00
N ASP A 30 -12.62 24.33 -15.03
CA ASP A 30 -13.69 25.31 -14.89
C ASP A 30 -14.75 24.83 -13.88
N GLU A 31 -15.07 25.66 -12.89
CA GLU A 31 -15.95 25.28 -11.78
C GLU A 31 -17.36 24.87 -12.26
N ARG A 32 -17.81 25.32 -13.44
CA ARG A 32 -19.10 24.91 -14.02
C ARG A 32 -19.11 23.43 -14.43
N VAL A 33 -17.95 22.86 -14.77
CA VAL A 33 -17.82 21.43 -15.10
C VAL A 33 -18.16 20.57 -13.89
N LYS A 34 -17.97 21.08 -12.66
CA LYS A 34 -18.32 20.34 -11.43
C LYS A 34 -19.78 19.92 -11.33
N LYS A 35 -20.68 20.61 -12.04
CA LYS A 35 -22.10 20.21 -12.13
C LYS A 35 -22.31 18.82 -12.75
N PHE A 36 -21.31 18.33 -13.50
CA PHE A 36 -21.31 17.01 -14.14
C PHE A 36 -20.44 15.99 -13.40
N ILE A 37 -19.82 16.36 -12.28
CA ILE A 37 -18.90 15.52 -11.52
C ILE A 37 -19.63 14.90 -10.34
N ASN A 38 -19.59 13.57 -10.25
CA ASN A 38 -20.18 12.85 -9.12
C ASN A 38 -19.32 12.98 -7.86
N GLU A 39 -18.00 12.88 -7.99
CA GLU A 39 -17.06 12.89 -6.85
C GLU A 39 -15.75 13.60 -7.21
N GLU A 40 -15.22 14.39 -6.27
CA GLU A 40 -13.84 14.88 -6.29
C GLU A 40 -12.98 13.98 -5.39
N ILE A 41 -11.87 13.46 -5.94
CA ILE A 41 -10.96 12.55 -5.23
C ILE A 41 -9.57 13.19 -5.12
N SER A 42 -8.97 13.07 -3.93
CA SER A 42 -7.55 13.38 -3.68
C SER A 42 -6.77 12.08 -3.48
N VAL A 43 -5.55 11.97 -4.01
CA VAL A 43 -4.66 10.81 -3.76
C VAL A 43 -3.70 11.04 -2.57
N GLY A 44 -3.80 12.19 -1.92
CA GLY A 44 -3.09 12.51 -0.68
C GLY A 44 -2.93 14.02 -0.47
N ASP A 45 -2.37 14.40 0.67
CA ASP A 45 -2.22 15.80 1.07
C ASP A 45 -0.92 16.40 0.52
N TYR A 46 -0.83 16.45 -0.81
CA TYR A 46 0.28 17.02 -1.57
C TYR A 46 -0.20 17.47 -2.96
N ILE A 47 0.61 18.27 -3.66
CA ILE A 47 0.28 18.81 -4.98
C ILE A 47 1.04 18.05 -6.07
N LEU A 48 0.34 17.71 -7.15
CA LEU A 48 0.89 17.14 -8.38
C LEU A 48 0.73 18.15 -9.53
N THR A 49 1.51 17.99 -10.59
CA THR A 49 1.45 18.85 -11.79
C THR A 49 0.16 18.65 -12.62
N GLY A 50 -0.54 17.54 -12.42
CA GLY A 50 -1.77 17.19 -13.08
C GLY A 50 -2.43 15.96 -12.47
N GLY A 51 -3.67 15.69 -12.85
CA GLY A 51 -4.48 14.59 -12.31
C GLY A 51 -4.07 13.19 -12.80
N GLU A 52 -3.18 13.08 -13.80
CA GLU A 52 -2.87 11.81 -14.48
C GLU A 52 -2.25 10.78 -13.55
N ILE A 53 -1.30 11.18 -12.70
CA ILE A 53 -0.66 10.26 -11.75
C ILE A 53 -1.69 9.78 -10.72
N GLY A 54 -2.58 10.68 -10.27
CA GLY A 54 -3.67 10.33 -9.37
C GLY A 54 -4.64 9.34 -10.01
N ALA A 55 -5.02 9.58 -11.27
CA ALA A 55 -5.87 8.68 -12.04
C ALA A 55 -5.21 7.31 -12.23
N LEU A 56 -3.92 7.25 -12.56
CA LEU A 56 -3.18 5.98 -12.68
C LEU A 56 -3.14 5.21 -11.35
N ALA A 57 -2.92 5.89 -10.22
CA ALA A 57 -2.95 5.24 -8.91
C ALA A 57 -4.34 4.67 -8.58
N ILE A 58 -5.40 5.41 -8.91
CA ILE A 58 -6.79 4.94 -8.76
C ILE A 58 -7.03 3.71 -9.63
N ILE A 59 -6.68 3.77 -10.93
CA ILE A 59 -6.84 2.68 -11.89
C ILE A 59 -6.10 1.42 -11.42
N ASP A 60 -4.83 1.54 -11.01
CA ASP A 60 -4.03 0.42 -10.52
C ASP A 60 -4.69 -0.23 -9.29
N SER A 61 -5.09 0.60 -8.31
CA SER A 61 -5.71 0.13 -7.06
C SER A 61 -7.07 -0.57 -7.27
N ILE A 62 -7.82 -0.19 -8.30
CA ILE A 62 -9.09 -0.82 -8.68
C ILE A 62 -8.83 -2.10 -9.48
N THR A 63 -7.98 -2.03 -10.49
CA THR A 63 -7.75 -3.12 -11.45
C THR A 63 -7.26 -4.38 -10.74
N ARG A 64 -6.37 -4.23 -9.77
CA ARG A 64 -5.88 -5.35 -8.95
C ARG A 64 -6.96 -6.04 -8.10
N LEU A 65 -8.12 -5.42 -7.88
CA LEU A 65 -9.24 -6.02 -7.15
C LEU A 65 -10.19 -6.80 -8.07
N LEU A 66 -10.03 -6.68 -9.39
CA LEU A 66 -10.87 -7.38 -10.35
C LEU A 66 -10.54 -8.88 -10.39
N PRO A 67 -11.55 -9.75 -10.60
CA PRO A 67 -11.33 -11.19 -10.72
C PRO A 67 -10.28 -11.52 -11.79
N GLY A 68 -9.30 -12.36 -11.44
CA GLY A 68 -8.24 -12.80 -12.36
C GLY A 68 -7.07 -11.84 -12.50
N ALA A 69 -7.12 -10.62 -11.94
CA ALA A 69 -5.99 -9.69 -11.98
C ALA A 69 -4.83 -10.13 -11.08
N LEU A 70 -5.15 -10.71 -9.91
CA LEU A 70 -4.17 -11.29 -9.00
C LEU A 70 -4.14 -12.81 -9.18
N GLY A 71 -2.93 -13.37 -9.34
CA GLY A 71 -2.74 -14.83 -9.48
C GLY A 71 -3.17 -15.64 -8.25
N ASN A 72 -3.13 -15.04 -7.05
CA ASN A 72 -3.64 -15.63 -5.82
C ASN A 72 -4.71 -14.73 -5.19
N ALA A 73 -5.93 -15.26 -5.05
CA ALA A 73 -7.07 -14.55 -4.48
C ALA A 73 -6.90 -14.18 -2.99
N ASP A 74 -6.03 -14.88 -2.26
CA ASP A 74 -5.75 -14.58 -0.86
C ASP A 74 -4.74 -13.45 -0.66
N SER A 75 -4.00 -13.04 -1.70
CA SER A 75 -3.03 -11.94 -1.60
C SER A 75 -3.67 -10.67 -1.07
N ALA A 76 -4.82 -10.27 -1.64
CA ALA A 76 -5.53 -9.06 -1.23
C ALA A 76 -6.10 -9.12 0.21
N LYS A 77 -6.19 -10.31 0.84
CA LYS A 77 -6.75 -10.47 2.19
C LYS A 77 -5.73 -10.21 3.29
N HIS A 78 -4.44 -10.39 3.01
CA HIS A 78 -3.38 -10.30 4.01
C HIS A 78 -2.48 -9.07 3.84
N GLU A 79 -2.68 -8.29 2.79
CA GLU A 79 -2.00 -7.03 2.54
C GLU A 79 -2.36 -5.93 3.55
N SER A 80 -1.47 -4.94 3.64
CA SER A 80 -1.73 -3.68 4.35
C SER A 80 -3.05 -3.06 3.89
N HIS A 81 -3.80 -2.48 4.84
CA HIS A 81 -5.09 -1.83 4.62
C HIS A 81 -6.23 -2.74 4.13
N ALA A 82 -6.02 -4.06 4.04
CA ALA A 82 -7.11 -5.02 3.85
C ALA A 82 -8.16 -4.88 4.97
N THR A 83 -7.67 -4.68 6.20
CA THR A 83 -8.44 -4.17 7.36
C THR A 83 -8.00 -2.73 7.66
N PRO A 84 -8.93 -1.78 7.88
CA PRO A 84 -8.58 -0.39 8.18
C PRO A 84 -7.60 -0.25 9.35
N GLY A 85 -6.50 0.47 9.09
CA GLY A 85 -5.47 0.74 10.10
C GLY A 85 -4.65 -0.49 10.52
N VAL A 86 -4.66 -1.57 9.74
CA VAL A 86 -3.79 -2.74 9.92
C VAL A 86 -2.76 -2.77 8.80
N LEU A 87 -1.49 -2.90 9.18
CA LEU A 87 -0.36 -3.00 8.28
C LEU A 87 0.19 -4.42 8.28
N GLU A 88 0.78 -4.82 7.16
CA GLU A 88 1.34 -6.14 7.03
C GLU A 88 2.58 -6.35 7.92
N HIS A 89 2.89 -7.61 8.19
CA HIS A 89 4.07 -8.02 8.92
C HIS A 89 5.32 -7.93 8.01
N PRO A 90 6.54 -7.84 8.58
CA PRO A 90 7.75 -7.77 7.78
C PRO A 90 7.99 -9.10 7.06
N HIS A 91 8.39 -8.99 5.79
CA HIS A 91 8.71 -10.12 4.92
C HIS A 91 10.21 -10.35 4.86
N TYR A 92 10.59 -11.62 4.71
CA TYR A 92 11.97 -12.06 4.59
C TYR A 92 12.04 -13.09 3.48
N THR A 93 13.12 -13.04 2.70
CA THR A 93 13.42 -14.00 1.65
C THR A 93 14.87 -14.46 1.78
N ARG A 94 15.29 -15.39 0.92
CA ARG A 94 16.68 -15.85 0.86
C ARG A 94 17.61 -14.70 0.45
N PRO A 95 18.87 -14.67 0.93
CA PRO A 95 19.50 -15.63 1.84
C PRO A 95 19.13 -15.44 3.33
N GLU A 96 19.34 -16.46 4.18
CA GLU A 96 19.09 -16.36 5.64
C GLU A 96 19.93 -15.25 6.29
N VAL A 97 21.19 -15.15 5.87
CA VAL A 97 22.14 -14.15 6.34
C VAL A 97 22.48 -13.24 5.17
N PHE A 98 22.04 -11.99 5.25
CA PHE A 98 22.39 -10.95 4.29
C PHE A 98 23.62 -10.20 4.81
N GLU A 99 24.72 -10.28 4.06
CA GLU A 99 25.98 -9.61 4.39
C GLU A 99 26.10 -8.30 3.59
N TYR A 100 26.48 -7.21 4.25
CA TYR A 100 26.62 -5.90 3.59
C TYR A 100 27.75 -5.07 4.21
N THR A 101 28.37 -4.22 3.40
CA THR A 101 29.37 -3.25 3.86
C THR A 101 28.69 -1.89 4.07
N PRO A 102 28.73 -1.30 5.28
CA PRO A 102 28.09 -0.01 5.51
C PRO A 102 28.79 1.13 4.74
N LEU A 103 28.00 2.04 4.15
CA LEU A 103 28.52 3.22 3.43
C LEU A 103 28.83 4.42 4.35
N ILE A 104 28.63 4.26 5.66
CA ILE A 104 28.79 5.34 6.64
C ILE A 104 30.29 5.54 6.92
N LYS A 105 30.77 6.78 6.83
CA LYS A 105 32.16 7.15 7.09
C LYS A 105 32.59 6.67 8.49
N GLY A 106 33.64 5.85 8.56
CA GLY A 106 34.17 5.29 9.80
C GLY A 106 33.68 3.88 10.15
N ALA A 107 32.66 3.36 9.47
CA ALA A 107 32.29 1.95 9.60
C ALA A 107 33.28 1.07 8.83
N ARG A 108 33.85 0.05 9.50
CA ARG A 108 34.72 -0.96 8.87
C ARG A 108 34.14 -2.36 9.04
N GLY A 109 34.42 -3.22 8.08
CA GLY A 109 34.04 -4.64 8.09
C GLY A 109 32.67 -4.96 7.49
N ILE A 110 32.45 -6.25 7.25
CA ILE A 110 31.18 -6.80 6.75
C ILE A 110 30.20 -6.94 7.92
N LYS A 111 29.01 -6.35 7.80
CA LYS A 111 27.90 -6.55 8.74
C LYS A 111 26.94 -7.62 8.23
N LYS A 112 26.24 -8.27 9.16
CA LYS A 112 25.32 -9.38 8.87
C LYS A 112 23.92 -9.08 9.42
N LEU A 113 22.90 -9.21 8.58
CA LEU A 113 21.48 -9.19 8.97
C LEU A 113 20.92 -10.60 8.85
N ARG A 114 20.21 -11.08 9.87
CA ARG A 114 19.67 -12.45 9.90
C ARG A 114 18.15 -12.45 9.86
N VAL A 115 17.58 -13.40 9.13
CA VAL A 115 16.17 -13.74 9.23
C VAL A 115 15.85 -14.17 10.68
N PRO A 116 14.76 -13.67 11.30
CA PRO A 116 14.35 -14.11 12.62
C PRO A 116 14.23 -15.63 12.71
N ARG A 117 14.91 -16.25 13.69
CA ARG A 117 14.93 -17.72 13.86
C ARG A 117 13.55 -18.38 13.86
N ILE A 118 12.53 -17.67 14.35
CA ILE A 118 11.16 -18.19 14.35
C ILE A 118 10.60 -18.42 12.95
N LEU A 119 10.98 -17.62 11.96
CA LEU A 119 10.57 -17.79 10.56
C LEU A 119 11.26 -18.99 9.90
N LEU A 120 12.38 -19.44 10.47
CA LEU A 120 13.15 -20.62 10.03
C LEU A 120 12.69 -21.91 10.72
N SER A 121 11.78 -21.82 11.69
CA SER A 121 11.42 -22.96 12.55
C SER A 121 10.48 -23.99 11.92
N GLY A 122 9.90 -23.70 10.74
CA GLY A 122 8.86 -24.51 10.11
C GLY A 122 7.53 -24.57 10.89
N ASN A 123 7.44 -23.98 12.08
CA ASN A 123 6.26 -24.04 12.92
C ASN A 123 5.24 -22.97 12.51
N HIS A 124 4.28 -23.36 11.66
CA HIS A 124 3.24 -22.47 11.13
C HIS A 124 2.47 -21.70 12.22
N LYS A 125 2.13 -22.35 13.34
CA LYS A 125 1.40 -21.69 14.46
C LYS A 125 2.24 -20.59 15.11
N LYS A 126 3.52 -20.85 15.40
CA LYS A 126 4.42 -19.85 15.98
C LYS A 126 4.75 -18.73 14.99
N ILE A 127 4.88 -19.05 13.70
CA ILE A 127 5.09 -18.06 12.64
C ILE A 127 3.88 -17.13 12.51
N ALA A 128 2.67 -17.68 12.46
CA ALA A 128 1.44 -16.89 12.40
C ALA A 128 1.29 -15.96 13.61
N ALA A 129 1.53 -16.49 14.82
CA ALA A 129 1.50 -15.69 16.05
C ALA A 129 2.54 -14.55 16.03
N TRP A 130 3.75 -14.83 15.52
CA TRP A 130 4.79 -13.82 15.37
C TRP A 130 4.42 -12.74 14.36
N ARG A 131 3.87 -13.13 13.19
CA ARG A 131 3.40 -12.20 12.15
C ARG A 131 2.31 -11.28 12.67
N ALA A 132 1.31 -11.83 13.36
CA ALA A 132 0.24 -11.05 13.99
C ALA A 132 0.79 -10.05 15.03
N LYS A 133 1.73 -10.48 15.89
CA LYS A 133 2.38 -9.59 16.87
C LYS A 133 3.15 -8.45 16.18
N LYS A 134 3.86 -8.72 15.09
CA LYS A 134 4.60 -7.72 14.32
C LYS A 134 3.68 -6.75 13.59
N SER A 135 2.66 -7.24 12.91
CA SER A 135 1.63 -6.43 12.26
C SER A 135 0.97 -5.46 13.27
N LYS A 136 0.56 -5.96 14.45
CA LYS A 136 0.02 -5.11 15.52
C LYS A 136 0.99 -4.01 15.96
N ARG A 137 2.26 -4.36 16.17
CA ARG A 137 3.31 -3.40 16.57
C ARG A 137 3.55 -2.33 15.50
N ILE A 138 3.60 -2.71 14.23
CA ILE A 138 3.82 -1.75 13.13
C ILE A 138 2.61 -0.81 13.04
N SER A 139 1.41 -1.38 13.08
CA SER A 139 0.16 -0.62 13.03
C SER A 139 0.04 0.39 14.19
N SER A 140 0.50 0.05 15.39
CA SER A 140 0.49 0.98 16.53
C SER A 140 1.50 2.12 16.41
N LEU A 141 2.59 1.94 15.65
CA LEU A 141 3.60 2.99 15.45
C LEU A 141 3.11 4.08 14.49
N ILE A 142 2.20 3.77 13.58
CA ILE A 142 1.67 4.73 12.60
C ILE A 142 0.43 5.48 13.13
N LYS A 143 -0.33 4.88 14.06
CA LYS A 143 -1.47 5.54 14.72
C LYS A 143 -1.06 6.52 15.84
N GLY A 144 0.23 6.82 15.96
CA GLY A 144 0.79 7.66 17.02
C GLY A 144 0.71 9.17 16.76
N ASP A 145 0.19 9.58 15.60
CA ASP A 145 -0.02 10.99 15.20
C ASP A 145 -1.52 11.29 15.04
#